data_AF-A0A4R8ERK2-F1
#
_entry.id   AF-A0A4R8ERK2-F1
#
_cell.length_a   1.000
_cell.length_b   1.000
_cell.length_c   1.000
_cell.angle_alpha   90.00
_cell.angle_beta   90.00
_cell.angle_gamma   90.00
#
_symmetry.space_group_name_H-M   'P 1'
#
loop_
_entity.id
_entity.type
_entity.pdbx_description
1 polymer ?
#
loop_
_entity_poly.entity_id
_entity_poly.type
_entity_poly.pdbx_seq_one_letter_code
_entity_poly.pdbx_strand_id
1 'polypeptide(L)' 'EFAEWAKIFHDERMTAAIIDRLIHNSKIILFNGESYRYRNQRREIQKK' A
#
# COMPACT_ATOMS: atom_id res chain seq x y z
N GLU A 1 -1.50 -6.87 -2.04
CA GLU A 1 -0.21 -7.51 -2.43
C GLU A 1 0.27 -6.99 -3.77
N PHE A 2 1.55 -7.18 -4.16
CA PHE A 2 2.07 -6.71 -5.46
C PHE A 2 1.26 -7.20 -6.67
N ALA A 3 0.62 -8.38 -6.57
CA ALA A 3 -0.28 -8.90 -7.59
C ALA A 3 -1.50 -7.99 -7.88
N GLU A 4 -1.95 -7.19 -6.91
CA GLU A 4 -3.09 -6.29 -7.12
C GLU A 4 -2.73 -5.06 -7.96
N TRP A 5 -1.44 -4.77 -8.14
CA TRP A 5 -0.99 -3.64 -8.96
C TRP A 5 -1.26 -3.85 -10.44
N ALA A 6 -1.39 -5.11 -10.89
CA ALA A 6 -1.81 -5.42 -12.26
C ALA A 6 -3.20 -4.84 -12.58
N LYS A 7 -4.08 -4.72 -11.57
CA LYS A 7 -5.39 -4.07 -11.74
C LYS A 7 -5.29 -2.57 -12.01
N ILE A 8 -4.23 -1.93 -11.51
CA ILE A 8 -3.99 -0.48 -11.68
C ILE A 8 -3.36 -0.23 -13.06
N PHE A 9 -2.38 -1.04 -13.46
CA PHE A 9 -1.57 -0.79 -14.65
C PHE A 9 -2.03 -1.56 -15.91
N HIS A 10 -3.10 -2.36 -15.81
CA HIS A 10 -3.83 -3.04 -16.90
C HIS A 10 -3.04 -4.07 -17.72
N ASP A 11 -1.71 -4.02 -17.72
CA ASP A 11 -0.79 -4.95 -18.38
C ASP A 11 0.21 -5.51 -17.35
N GLU A 12 0.23 -6.83 -17.20
CA GLU A 12 1.08 -7.53 -16.22
C GLU A 12 2.58 -7.38 -16.50
N ARG A 13 2.99 -7.38 -17.78
CA ARG A 13 4.41 -7.28 -18.15
C ARG A 13 4.94 -5.88 -17.85
N MET A 14 4.14 -4.86 -18.18
CA MET A 14 4.46 -3.48 -17.86
C MET A 14 4.49 -3.25 -16.34
N THR A 15 3.51 -3.79 -15.62
CA THR A 15 3.43 -3.72 -14.15
C THR A 15 4.69 -4.29 -13.51
N ALA A 16 5.12 -5.49 -13.93
CA ALA A 16 6.33 -6.12 -13.42
C ALA A 16 7.59 -5.27 -13.66
N ALA A 17 7.74 -4.72 -14.87
CA ALA A 17 8.88 -3.86 -15.20
C ALA A 17 8.92 -2.55 -14.38
N ILE A 18 7.75 -1.99 -14.05
CA ILE A 18 7.65 -0.79 -13.20
C ILE A 18 7.99 -1.16 -11.75
N ILE A 19 7.42 -2.24 -11.22
CA ILE A 19 7.70 -2.70 -9.86
C ILE A 19 9.19 -2.98 -9.70
N ASP A 20 9.80 -3.69 -10.64
CA ASP A 20 11.24 -4.00 -10.65
C ASP A 20 12.10 -2.73 -10.51
N ARG A 21 11.83 -1.70 -11.32
CA ARG A 21 12.54 -0.41 -11.24
C ARG A 21 12.31 0.32 -9.92
N LEU A 22 11.10 0.28 -9.38
CA LEU A 22 10.77 0.94 -8.11
C LEU A 22 11.45 0.27 -6.92
N ILE A 23 11.53 -1.06 -6.90
CA ILE A 23 12.12 -1.80 -5.78
C ILE A 23 13.65 -1.85 -5.84
N HIS A 24 14.26 -1.66 -7.02
CA HIS A 24 15.70 -1.83 -7.25
C HIS A 24 16.61 -1.09 -6.25
N ASN A 25 16.25 0.12 -5.82
CA ASN A 25 17.00 0.89 -4.82
C ASN A 25 16.13 1.35 -3.64
N SER A 26 15.16 0.51 -3.25
CA SER A 26 14.19 0.85 -2.21
C SER A 26 14.29 -0.10 -1.02
N LYS A 27 13.88 0.39 0.15
CA LYS A 27 13.69 -0.42 1.36
C LYS A 27 12.20 -0.62 1.59
N ILE A 28 11.74 -1.86 1.54
CA ILE A 28 10.34 -2.21 1.79
C ILE A 28 10.13 -2.31 3.29
N ILE A 29 9.23 -1.49 3.84
CA ILE A 29 8.83 -1.53 5.26
C ILE A 29 7.36 -1.93 5.30
N LEU A 30 7.08 -3.09 5.90
CA LEU A 30 5.71 -3.54 6.14
C LEU A 30 5.23 -2.98 7.48
N PHE A 31 4.09 -2.27 7.43
CA PHE A 31 3.41 -1.78 8.62
C PHE A 31 2.23 -2.70 8.95
N ASN A 32 2.28 -3.34 10.12
CA ASN A 32 1.21 -4.22 10.61
C ASN A 32 0.34 -3.56 11.70
N GLY A 33 0.42 -2.24 11.84
CA GLY A 33 -0.29 -1.48 12.87
C GLY A 33 -1.59 -0.84 12.37
N GLU A 34 -2.50 -0.55 13.29
CA GLU A 34 -3.72 0.20 12.99
C GLU A 34 -3.37 1.61 12.48
N SER A 35 -4.00 2.02 11.38
CA SER A 35 -3.85 3.34 10.81
C SER A 35 -4.08 4.41 11.87
N TYR A 36 -3.12 5.33 12.04
CA TYR A 36 -3.24 6.46 12.96
C TYR A 36 -4.55 7.23 12.70
N ARG A 37 -4.89 7.44 11.42
CA ARG A 37 -6.12 8.14 11.01
C ARG A 37 -7.36 7.36 11.45
N TYR A 38 -7.36 6.05 11.26
CA TYR A 38 -8.48 5.19 11.67
C TYR A 38 -8.67 5.18 13.19
N ARG A 39 -7.57 5.02 13.95
CA ARG A 39 -7.60 5.11 15.41
C ARG A 39 -8.13 6.47 15.90
N ASN A 40 -7.70 7.56 15.27
CA ASN A 40 -8.15 8.90 15.62
C ASN A 40 -9.65 9.08 15.32
N GLN A 41 -10.12 8.63 14.16
CA GLN A 41 -11.54 8.66 13.80
C GLN A 41 -12.38 7.85 14.79
N ARG A 42 -11.95 6.63 15.15
CA ARG A 42 -12.64 5.80 16.14
C ARG A 42 -12.75 6.48 17.50
N ARG A 43 -11.68 7.13 17.96
CA ARG A 43 -11.69 7.89 19.22
C ARG A 43 -12.70 9.03 19.19
N GLU A 44 -12.77 9.78 18.10
CA GLU A 44 -13.74 10.87 17.95
C GLU A 44 -15.19 10.37 17.87
N ILE A 45 -15.43 9.24 17.20
CA ILE A 45 -16.75 8.58 17.17
C ILE A 45 -17.15 8.10 18.57
N GLN A 46 -16.22 7.56 19.36
CA GLN A 46 -16.49 7.00 20.69
C GLN A 46 -16.70 8.06 21.78
N LYS A 47 -16.29 9.31 21.53
CA LYS A 47 -16.55 10.45 22.42
C LYS A 47 -17.92 11.10 22.21
N LYS A 48 -18.56 10.84 21.06
CA LYS A 48 -19.95 11.22 20.77
C LYS A 48 -20.91 10.22 21.39
#